data_AF-A0A485NXD6-F1
#
_entry.id   AF-A0A485NXD6-F1
#
_cell.length_a   1.000
_cell.length_b   1.000
_cell.length_c   1.000
_cell.angle_alpha   90.00
_cell.angle_beta   90.00
_cell.angle_gamma   90.00
#
_symmetry.space_group_name_H-M   'P 1'
#
loop_
_entity.id
_entity.type
_entity.pdbx_description
1 polymer ?
#
loop_
_entity_poly.entity_id
_entity_poly.type
_entity_poly.pdbx_seq_one_letter_code
_entity_poly.pdbx_strand_id
1 'polypeptide(L)'
;MAEALIKYKPSVKGRAQLGVRAFADALLIIPKVLAQNSEHSESGQLVGVDLNTGEPMVAAEVGIRDNYCVKKQLLHSCTVIATNILLVDEIMRAGMSSVKG
;
A
#
# COMPACT_ATOMS: atom_id res chain seq x y z
N MET A 1 0.71 10.54 2.41
CA MET A 1 -0.53 10.07 1.73
C MET A 1 -1.55 9.50 2.72
N ALA A 2 -1.19 8.53 3.57
CA ALA A 2 -2.09 7.98 4.58
C ALA A 2 -2.77 9.06 5.45
N GLU A 3 -2.01 10.00 6.00
CA GLU A 3 -2.55 11.11 6.80
C GLU A 3 -3.52 12.02 6.00
N ALA A 4 -3.19 12.29 4.73
CA ALA A 4 -4.05 13.08 3.85
C ALA A 4 -5.39 12.36 3.58
N LEU A 5 -5.37 11.03 3.44
CA LEU A 5 -6.58 10.22 3.29
C LEU A 5 -7.41 10.15 4.57
N ILE A 6 -6.76 10.11 5.75
CA ILE A 6 -7.46 10.19 7.04
C ILE A 6 -8.14 11.56 7.21
N LYS A 7 -7.49 12.65 6.80
CA LYS A 7 -8.08 14.00 6.78
C LYS A 7 -9.20 14.12 5.73
N TYR A 8 -9.10 13.39 4.61
CA TYR A 8 -10.12 13.34 3.57
C TYR A 8 -11.34 12.47 3.93
N LYS A 9 -11.15 11.44 4.75
CA LYS A 9 -12.20 10.51 5.22
C LYS A 9 -13.51 11.18 5.67
N PRO A 10 -13.55 12.25 6.50
CA PRO A 10 -14.80 12.90 6.90
C PRO A 10 -15.59 13.53 5.75
N SER A 11 -14.93 13.85 4.63
CA SER A 11 -15.60 14.39 3.43
C SER A 11 -16.37 13.32 2.63
N VAL A 12 -16.05 12.03 2.85
CA VAL A 12 -16.67 10.90 2.16
C VAL A 12 -17.79 10.33 3.01
N LYS A 13 -18.98 10.22 2.41
CA LYS A 13 -20.19 9.74 3.09
C LYS A 13 -20.39 8.23 2.95
N GLY A 14 -21.00 7.62 3.97
CA GLY A 14 -21.47 6.23 3.93
C GLY A 14 -20.35 5.19 3.92
N ARG A 15 -20.63 4.02 3.35
CA ARG A 15 -19.73 2.85 3.38
C ARG A 15 -18.38 3.10 2.69
N ALA A 16 -18.32 4.00 1.72
CA ALA A 16 -17.08 4.38 1.05
C ALA A 16 -16.04 4.97 2.02
N GLN A 17 -16.48 5.56 3.13
CA GLN A 17 -15.59 6.07 4.17
C GLN A 17 -14.70 4.98 4.79
N LEU A 18 -15.23 3.75 4.90
CA LEU A 18 -14.47 2.60 5.38
C LEU A 18 -13.40 2.19 4.38
N GLY A 19 -13.69 2.25 3.08
CA GLY A 19 -12.73 2.00 2.01
C GLY A 19 -11.57 3.00 2.03
N VAL A 20 -11.85 4.30 2.24
CA VAL A 20 -10.81 5.34 2.37
C VAL A 20 -9.90 5.07 3.58
N ARG A 21 -10.49 4.67 4.72
CA ARG A 21 -9.70 4.28 5.90
C ARG A 21 -8.84 3.05 5.61
N ALA A 22 -9.42 2.00 5.06
CA ALA A 22 -8.70 0.76 4.74
C ALA A 22 -7.54 1.03 3.77
N PHE A 23 -7.74 1.90 2.77
CA PHE A 23 -6.69 2.29 1.84
C PHE A 23 -5.59 3.11 2.53
N ALA A 24 -5.93 4.02 3.45
CA ALA A 24 -4.95 4.77 4.24
C ALA A 24 -4.10 3.83 5.12
N ASP A 25 -4.74 2.86 5.79
CA ASP A 25 -4.07 1.88 6.64
C ASP A 25 -3.18 0.95 5.80
N ALA A 26 -3.62 0.55 4.60
CA ALA A 26 -2.83 -0.25 3.67
C ALA A 26 -1.56 0.47 3.20
N LEU A 27 -1.59 1.78 2.95
CA LEU A 27 -0.39 2.53 2.55
C LEU A 27 0.69 2.58 3.65
N LEU A 28 0.31 2.42 4.93
CA LEU A 28 1.26 2.36 6.04
C LEU A 28 2.04 1.05 6.10
N ILE A 29 1.72 0.04 5.28
CA ILE A 29 2.48 -1.21 5.24
C ILE A 29 3.93 -0.98 4.77
N ILE A 30 4.16 -0.06 3.85
CA ILE A 30 5.49 0.23 3.30
C ILE A 30 6.46 0.66 4.41
N PRO A 31 6.18 1.71 5.20
CA PRO A 31 7.07 2.10 6.30
C PRO A 31 7.11 1.04 7.41
N LYS A 32 6.01 0.34 7.71
CA LYS A 32 6.00 -0.73 8.72
C LYS A 32 6.92 -1.88 8.36
N VAL A 33 6.93 -2.32 7.10
CA VAL A 33 7.81 -3.39 6.63
C VAL A 33 9.26 -2.93 6.61
N LEU A 34 9.54 -1.68 6.24
CA LEU A 34 10.89 -1.12 6.33
C LEU A 34 11.39 -1.12 7.77
N ALA A 35 10.59 -0.63 8.71
CA ALA A 35 10.89 -0.61 10.14
C ALA A 35 11.09 -2.02 10.73
N GLN A 36 10.22 -2.96 10.35
CA GLN A 36 10.33 -4.37 10.76
C GLN A 36 11.61 -5.03 10.23
N ASN A 37 11.98 -4.76 8.99
CA ASN A 37 13.21 -5.28 8.39
C ASN A 37 14.48 -4.57 8.91
N SER A 38 14.34 -3.40 9.53
CA SER A 38 15.43 -2.63 10.14
C SER A 38 15.52 -2.78 11.67
N GLU A 39 14.84 -3.76 12.27
CA GLU A 39 14.90 -4.09 13.70
C GLU A 39 14.60 -2.92 14.68
N HIS A 40 13.74 -1.94 14.33
CA HIS A 40 13.35 -0.86 15.26
C HIS A 40 11.91 -0.35 15.09
N SER A 41 11.29 -0.01 16.22
CA SER A 41 9.86 0.24 16.41
C SER A 41 9.50 1.72 16.55
N GLU A 42 8.55 2.15 15.72
CA GLU A 42 7.52 3.19 15.92
C GLU A 42 7.96 4.67 16.04
N SER A 43 7.72 5.43 14.95
CA SER A 43 7.40 6.87 15.05
C SER A 43 6.36 7.27 14.00
N GLY A 44 5.29 7.91 14.46
CA GLY A 44 4.06 8.18 13.69
C GLY A 44 4.07 9.45 12.82
N GLN A 45 5.24 9.89 12.36
CA GLN A 45 5.38 11.14 11.60
C GLN A 45 5.90 10.88 10.18
N LEU A 46 5.74 11.83 9.26
CA LEU A 46 6.18 11.75 7.85
C LEU A 46 7.71 11.84 7.72
N VAL A 47 8.39 10.91 8.36
CA VAL A 47 9.83 10.72 8.40
C VAL A 47 10.08 9.38 7.72
N GLY A 48 11.06 9.34 6.83
CA GLY A 48 11.60 8.08 6.32
C GLY A 48 12.20 7.28 7.46
N VAL A 49 12.32 5.97 7.29
CA VAL A 49 13.02 5.11 8.24
C VAL A 49 14.47 5.03 7.79
N ASP A 50 15.41 5.41 8.66
CA ASP A 50 16.82 5.10 8.43
C ASP A 50 17.05 3.62 8.70
N LEU A 51 17.51 2.88 7.70
CA LEU A 51 17.78 1.47 7.86
C LEU A 51 19.05 1.19 8.68
N ASN A 52 19.94 2.18 8.84
CA ASN A 52 21.18 2.00 9.62
C ASN A 52 20.99 2.29 11.11
N THR A 53 20.14 3.26 11.44
CA THR A 53 19.91 3.70 12.82
C THR A 53 18.57 3.23 13.37
N GLY A 54 17.63 2.85 12.50
CA GLY A 54 16.26 2.48 12.90
C GLY A 54 15.39 3.70 13.30
N GLU A 55 15.95 4.91 13.27
CA GLU A 55 15.28 6.12 13.71
C GLU A 55 14.54 6.83 12.54
N PRO A 56 13.50 7.61 12.85
CA PRO A 56 12.90 8.53 11.89
C PRO A 56 13.90 9.56 11.35
N MET A 57 14.03 9.64 10.03
CA MET A 57 14.86 10.62 9.33
C MET A 57 14.11 11.35 8.22
N VAL A 58 14.57 12.55 7.83
CA VAL A 58 14.03 13.24 6.64
C VAL A 58 14.72 12.69 5.39
N ALA A 59 14.05 11.76 4.69
CA ALA A 59 14.59 11.08 3.50
C ALA A 59 15.15 12.03 2.41
N ALA A 60 14.56 13.23 2.27
CA ALA A 60 14.99 14.22 1.29
C ALA A 60 16.37 14.84 1.59
N GLU A 61 16.75 14.96 2.86
CA GLU A 61 18.03 15.52 3.31
C GLU A 61 19.16 14.49 3.15
N VAL A 62 18.84 13.21 3.30
CA VAL A 62 19.76 12.08 3.12
C VAL A 62 19.92 11.68 1.64
N GLY A 63 19.19 12.35 0.74
CA GLY A 63 19.26 12.12 -0.71
C GLY A 63 18.46 10.91 -1.19
N ILE A 64 17.65 10.29 -0.32
CA ILE A 64 16.75 9.19 -0.69
C ILE A 64 15.56 9.78 -1.43
N ARG A 65 15.52 9.57 -2.75
CA ARG A 65 14.48 10.09 -3.64
C ARG A 65 13.98 9.00 -4.57
N ASP A 66 12.67 8.96 -4.76
CA ASP A 66 12.01 8.10 -5.72
C ASP A 66 11.54 8.90 -6.93
N ASN A 67 11.49 8.26 -8.10
CA ASN A 67 10.86 8.86 -9.26
C ASN A 67 9.33 8.91 -9.07
N TYR A 68 8.73 10.06 -9.38
CA TYR A 68 7.29 10.25 -9.35
C TYR A 68 6.53 9.19 -10.17
N CYS A 69 7.06 8.78 -11.34
CA CYS A 69 6.39 7.80 -12.20
C CYS A 69 6.18 6.46 -11.49
N VAL A 70 7.12 6.05 -10.61
CA VAL A 70 7.04 4.80 -9.86
C VAL A 70 5.86 4.84 -8.89
N LYS A 71 5.75 5.92 -8.09
CA LYS A 71 4.66 6.05 -7.11
C LYS A 71 3.30 6.20 -7.79
N LYS A 72 3.22 6.95 -8.89
CA LYS A 72 1.98 7.10 -9.67
C LYS A 72 1.52 5.77 -10.26
N GLN A 73 2.43 5.03 -10.90
CA GLN A 73 2.12 3.74 -11.51
C GLN A 73 1.73 2.71 -10.45
N LEU A 74 2.42 2.67 -9.31
CA LEU A 74 2.11 1.78 -8.19
C LEU A 74 0.66 1.96 -7.73
N LEU A 75 0.25 3.20 -7.46
CA LEU A 75 -1.13 3.47 -7.02
C LEU A 75 -2.16 3.09 -8.08
N HIS A 76 -1.86 3.34 -9.36
CA HIS A 76 -2.77 3.02 -10.45
C HIS A 76 -2.92 1.50 -10.66
N SER A 77 -1.80 0.77 -10.77
CA SER A 77 -1.85 -0.68 -11.02
C SER A 77 -2.41 -1.46 -9.84
N CYS A 78 -2.01 -1.13 -8.61
CA CYS A 78 -2.49 -1.85 -7.42
C CYS A 78 -4.00 -1.69 -7.22
N THR A 79 -4.55 -0.49 -7.46
CA THR A 79 -5.99 -0.25 -7.30
C THR A 79 -6.80 -1.04 -8.34
N VAL A 80 -6.39 -1.03 -9.61
CA VAL A 80 -7.04 -1.81 -10.68
C VAL A 80 -7.02 -3.30 -10.38
N ILE A 81 -5.86 -3.86 -10.00
CA ILE A 81 -5.72 -5.29 -9.71
C ILE A 81 -6.55 -5.68 -8.48
N ALA A 82 -6.49 -4.90 -7.39
CA ALA A 82 -7.24 -5.19 -6.17
C ALA A 82 -8.75 -5.18 -6.44
N THR A 83 -9.26 -4.21 -7.22
CA THR A 83 -10.66 -4.19 -7.61
C THR A 83 -11.03 -5.41 -8.44
N ASN A 84 -10.21 -5.80 -9.41
CA ASN A 84 -10.49 -6.99 -10.21
C ASN A 84 -10.52 -8.26 -9.36
N ILE A 85 -9.61 -8.42 -8.40
CA ILE A 85 -9.60 -9.57 -7.48
C ILE A 85 -10.87 -9.57 -6.61
N LEU A 86 -11.28 -8.42 -6.08
CA LEU A 86 -12.49 -8.32 -5.24
C LEU A 86 -13.80 -8.57 -6.00
N LEU A 87 -13.81 -8.41 -7.32
CA LEU A 87 -14.96 -8.67 -8.19
C LEU A 87 -15.04 -10.14 -8.64
N VAL A 88 -13.96 -10.90 -8.51
CA VAL A 88 -13.95 -12.34 -8.82
C VAL A 88 -14.54 -13.09 -7.64
N ASP A 89 -15.74 -13.65 -7.84
CA ASP A 89 -16.44 -14.45 -6.81
C ASP A 89 -15.98 -15.91 -6.86
N GLU A 90 -15.82 -16.48 -8.05
CA GLU A 90 -15.52 -17.90 -8.23
C GLU A 90 -14.40 -18.13 -9.26
N ILE A 91 -13.53 -19.11 -8.97
CA ILE A 91 -12.46 -19.56 -9.87
C ILE A 91 -12.68 -21.04 -10.19
N MET A 92 -13.14 -21.33 -11.40
CA MET A 92 -13.28 -22.71 -11.87
C MET A 92 -12.05 -23.13 -12.67
N ARG A 93 -11.31 -24.12 -12.17
CA ARG A 93 -10.19 -24.71 -12.90
C ARG A 93 -10.68 -25.87 -13.76
N ALA A 94 -10.87 -25.63 -15.06
CA ALA A 94 -11.13 -26.68 -16.04
C ALA A 94 -9.82 -27.03 -16.78
N GLY A 95 -9.43 -28.30 -16.75
CA GLY A 95 -8.36 -28.84 -17.61
C GLY A 95 -8.97 -29.65 -18.73
N MET A 96 -8.33 -29.67 -19.90
CA MET A 96 -8.68 -30.65 -20.94
C MET A 96 -8.38 -32.04 -20.39
N SER A 97 -9.40 -32.81 -20.01
CA SER A 97 -9.26 -34.26 -19.91
C SER A 97 -8.91 -34.75 -21.30
N SER A 98 -7.63 -35.08 -21.51
CA SER A 98 -7.14 -35.72 -22.73
C SER A 98 -8.03 -36.94 -22.97
N VAL A 99 -8.91 -36.83 -23.97
CA VAL A 99 -9.72 -37.94 -24.47
C VAL A 99 -8.70 -38.91 -25.09
N LYS A 100 -8.22 -39.86 -24.28
CA LYS A 100 -7.56 -41.05 -24.79
C LYS A 100 -8.61 -41.84 -25.55
N GLY A 101 -8.56 -41.73 -26.88
CA GLY A 101 -9.08 -42.76 -27.77
C GLY A 101 -8.28 -44.05 -27.64
#